data_AF-A0A1V5ZH21-F1
#
_entry.id   AF-A0A1V5ZH21-F1
#
_cell.length_a   1.000
_cell.length_b   1.000
_cell.length_c   1.000
_cell.angle_alpha   90.00
_cell.angle_beta   90.00
_cell.angle_gamma   90.00
#
_symmetry.space_group_name_H-M   'P 1'
#
loop_
_entity.id
_entity.type
_entity.pdbx_description
1 polymer ?
#
loop_
_entity_poly.entity_id
_entity_poly.type
_entity_poly.pdbx_seq_one_letter_code
_entity_poly.pdbx_strand_id
1 'polypeptide(L)'
;METVEKINITRANNEVITVEVQRNFTAQKSSILFTLQNVITELVIKENRKCLKISKYAILQKEVRLALEKTLNCKLPTDRDTYITITDDSYSKLEQIRANFSKEVEDFNADFEARASKMNKFYVMYKFLDYTDYAINDIREIRVYREAMSDENIDKVLVKTYKLYNLSDENLRKEFDNDFNSAESLNETEVIISEKVAEKWINVSENKENEIKVAEESKKTAQMLDLQKIEEEKEAKKRDALRKAIETGEKVVIVSYFVQGNDIPKKFRKSDSDMGEYVIYAMPDCTIKEEFIHAY
;
A
#
# COMPACT_ATOMS: atom_id res chain seq x y z
N MET A 1 22.25 -9.34 -3.16
CA MET A 1 22.64 -10.56 -2.42
C MET A 1 21.40 -11.41 -2.23
N GLU A 2 21.43 -12.66 -2.69
CA GLU A 2 20.35 -13.62 -2.51
C GLU A 2 20.76 -14.65 -1.45
N THR A 3 19.90 -14.86 -0.45
CA THR A 3 20.13 -15.85 0.61
C THR A 3 18.92 -16.73 0.76
N VAL A 4 19.14 -18.05 0.88
CA VAL A 4 18.09 -19.04 1.10
C VAL A 4 18.28 -19.70 2.47
N GLU A 5 17.27 -19.58 3.33
CA GLU A 5 17.24 -20.17 4.67
C GLU A 5 16.13 -21.23 4.74
N LYS A 6 16.38 -22.37 5.41
CA LYS A 6 15.39 -23.44 5.59
C LYS A 6 14.85 -23.43 7.00
N ILE A 7 13.52 -23.37 7.13
CA ILE A 7 12.85 -23.21 8.41
C ILE A 7 11.75 -24.24 8.56
N ASN A 8 11.82 -25.01 9.64
CA ASN A 8 10.75 -25.91 10.01
C ASN A 8 9.61 -25.14 10.68
N ILE A 9 8.39 -25.44 10.23
CA ILE A 9 7.14 -24.96 10.78
C ILE A 9 6.20 -26.15 11.07
N THR A 10 5.27 -25.93 11.97
CA THR A 10 4.30 -26.91 12.43
C THR A 10 2.93 -26.58 11.86
N ARG A 11 2.31 -27.58 11.22
CA ARG A 11 0.93 -27.52 10.76
C ARG A 11 -0.03 -27.73 11.91
N ALA A 12 -1.30 -27.35 11.73
CA ALA A 12 -2.34 -27.56 12.74
C ALA A 12 -2.62 -29.05 13.08
N ASN A 13 -2.21 -29.98 12.21
CA ASN A 13 -2.27 -31.43 12.46
C ASN A 13 -0.97 -31.98 13.10
N ASN A 14 -0.11 -31.12 13.64
CA ASN A 14 1.20 -31.45 14.26
C ASN A 14 2.26 -32.02 13.30
N GLU A 15 2.01 -32.04 11.99
CA GLU A 15 3.05 -32.37 11.02
C GLU A 15 4.03 -31.21 10.85
N VAL A 16 5.31 -31.53 10.80
CA VAL A 16 6.38 -30.56 10.55
C VAL A 16 6.67 -30.52 9.05
N ILE A 17 6.67 -29.31 8.47
CA ILE A 17 7.05 -29.06 7.09
C ILE A 17 8.17 -28.02 7.04
N THR A 18 9.01 -28.09 6.00
CA THR A 18 10.11 -27.14 5.79
C THR A 18 9.69 -26.08 4.78
N VAL A 19 9.70 -24.83 5.20
CA VAL A 19 9.54 -23.63 4.35
C VAL A 19 10.93 -23.08 4.05
N GLU A 20 11.15 -22.72 2.79
CA GLU A 20 12.33 -21.98 2.36
C GLU A 20 12.04 -20.48 2.40
N VAL A 21 12.93 -19.72 3.00
CA VAL A 21 12.88 -18.26 3.05
C VAL A 21 13.93 -17.73 2.10
N GLN A 22 13.48 -17.11 1.02
CA GLN A 22 14.34 -16.47 0.03
C GLN A 22 14.35 -14.97 0.31
N ARG A 23 15.50 -14.44 0.68
CA ARG A 23 15.71 -12.99 0.88
C ARG A 23 16.55 -12.47 -0.26
N ASN A 24 16.13 -11.35 -0.84
CA ASN A 24 16.86 -10.64 -1.86
C ASN A 24 17.03 -9.20 -1.42
N PHE A 25 18.28 -8.74 -1.40
CA PHE A 25 18.65 -7.34 -1.20
C PHE A 25 19.31 -6.83 -2.47
N THR A 26 18.68 -5.86 -3.13
CA THR A 26 19.29 -5.12 -4.23
C THR A 26 19.01 -3.64 -4.03
N ALA A 27 19.85 -2.79 -4.63
CA ALA A 27 19.67 -1.34 -4.62
C ALA A 27 18.30 -0.87 -5.16
N GLN A 28 17.66 -1.69 -5.99
CA GLN A 28 16.42 -1.33 -6.69
C GLN A 28 15.19 -2.05 -6.13
N LYS A 29 15.36 -3.25 -5.58
CA LYS A 29 14.28 -4.10 -5.11
C LYS A 29 14.76 -5.03 -4.00
N SER A 30 14.22 -4.86 -2.81
CA SER A 30 14.35 -5.81 -1.72
C SER A 30 13.08 -6.62 -1.58
N SER A 31 13.20 -7.94 -1.44
CA SER A 31 12.05 -8.84 -1.31
C SER A 31 12.34 -10.02 -0.41
N ILE A 32 11.30 -10.46 0.31
CA ILE A 32 11.31 -11.72 1.04
C ILE A 32 10.16 -12.60 0.53
N LEU A 33 10.47 -13.85 0.23
CA LEU A 33 9.52 -14.85 -0.23
C LEU A 33 9.59 -16.09 0.67
N PHE A 34 8.43 -16.65 0.95
CA PHE A 34 8.29 -17.95 1.61
C PHE A 34 7.90 -18.96 0.54
N THR A 35 8.66 -20.04 0.41
CA THR A 35 8.39 -21.07 -0.59
C THR A 35 8.24 -22.46 0.03
N LEU A 36 7.38 -23.28 -0.58
CA LEU A 36 7.24 -24.71 -0.31
C LEU A 36 7.51 -25.44 -1.63
N GLN A 37 8.57 -26.26 -1.70
CA GLN A 37 8.96 -26.95 -2.94
C GLN A 37 9.10 -25.97 -4.14
N ASN A 38 9.78 -24.84 -3.93
CA ASN A 38 9.92 -23.73 -4.91
C ASN A 38 8.62 -23.01 -5.30
N VAL A 39 7.50 -23.27 -4.63
CA VAL A 39 6.24 -22.57 -4.87
C VAL A 39 6.08 -21.44 -3.88
N ILE A 40 5.85 -20.23 -4.39
CA ILE A 40 5.58 -19.04 -3.56
C ILE A 40 4.32 -19.27 -2.72
N THR A 41 4.44 -18.97 -1.43
CA THR A 41 3.37 -19.04 -0.45
C THR A 41 3.12 -17.65 0.16
N GLU A 42 1.87 -17.38 0.50
CA GLU A 42 1.47 -16.14 1.17
C GLU A 42 0.99 -16.45 2.59
N LEU A 43 1.46 -15.70 3.59
CA LEU A 43 0.88 -15.74 4.93
C LEU A 43 -0.46 -15.01 4.94
N VAL A 44 -1.54 -15.71 5.32
CA VAL A 44 -2.89 -15.15 5.36
C VAL A 44 -3.66 -15.63 6.59
N ILE A 45 -4.70 -14.86 6.96
CA ILE A 45 -5.72 -15.29 7.93
C ILE A 45 -6.97 -15.61 7.14
N LYS A 46 -7.44 -16.86 7.20
CA LYS A 46 -8.69 -17.30 6.56
C LYS A 46 -9.58 -17.96 7.58
N GLU A 47 -10.82 -17.51 7.71
CA GLU A 47 -11.80 -18.09 8.65
C GLU A 47 -11.24 -18.19 10.09
N ASN A 48 -10.58 -17.12 10.55
CA ASN A 48 -9.88 -17.04 11.84
C ASN A 48 -8.74 -18.07 12.05
N ARG A 49 -8.26 -18.70 10.97
CA ARG A 49 -7.12 -19.63 11.00
C ARG A 49 -5.93 -19.03 10.27
N LYS A 50 -4.74 -19.26 10.83
CA LYS A 50 -3.45 -18.85 10.26
C LYS A 50 -3.02 -19.86 9.20
N CYS A 51 -2.78 -19.38 7.98
CA CYS A 51 -2.56 -20.24 6.83
C CYS A 51 -1.38 -19.79 5.98
N LEU A 52 -0.70 -20.76 5.35
CA LEU A 52 0.06 -20.55 4.12
C LEU A 52 -0.86 -20.78 2.93
N LYS A 53 -1.06 -19.75 2.12
CA LYS A 53 -1.83 -19.82 0.88
C LYS A 53 -0.92 -20.19 -0.29
N ILE A 54 -1.35 -21.15 -1.09
CA ILE A 54 -0.76 -21.55 -2.36
C ILE A 54 -1.77 -21.24 -3.47
N SER A 55 -1.33 -20.48 -4.47
CA SER A 55 -2.14 -20.13 -5.63
C SER A 55 -2.57 -21.36 -6.43
N LYS A 56 -3.83 -21.39 -6.88
CA LYS A 56 -4.35 -22.43 -7.78
C LYS A 56 -3.50 -22.58 -9.04
N TYR A 57 -2.93 -21.48 -9.54
CA TYR A 57 -2.13 -21.50 -10.77
C TYR A 57 -0.83 -22.29 -10.63
N ALA A 58 -0.23 -22.31 -9.42
CA ALA A 58 0.91 -23.17 -9.14
C ALA A 58 0.50 -24.65 -9.08
N ILE A 59 -0.68 -24.94 -8.52
CA ILE A 59 -1.22 -26.31 -8.36
C ILE A 59 -1.65 -26.92 -9.71
N LEU A 60 -2.01 -26.10 -10.71
CA LEU A 60 -2.34 -26.59 -12.04
C LEU A 60 -1.15 -27.29 -12.73
N GLN A 61 0.09 -26.97 -12.33
CA GLN A 61 1.29 -27.65 -12.83
C GLN A 61 1.41 -29.02 -12.16
N LYS A 62 1.23 -30.10 -12.94
CA LYS A 62 1.14 -31.48 -12.43
C LYS A 62 2.34 -31.87 -11.55
N GLU A 63 3.56 -31.57 -12.00
CA GLU A 63 4.79 -31.93 -11.27
C GLU A 63 4.89 -31.20 -9.94
N VAL A 64 4.61 -29.90 -9.94
CA VAL A 64 4.55 -29.05 -8.74
C VAL A 64 3.51 -29.57 -7.76
N ARG A 65 2.30 -29.87 -8.24
CA ARG A 65 1.23 -30.43 -7.41
C ARG A 65 1.65 -31.74 -6.77
N LEU A 66 2.22 -32.68 -7.53
CA LEU A 66 2.63 -33.98 -6.98
C LEU A 66 3.74 -33.83 -5.93
N ALA A 67 4.69 -32.90 -6.11
CA ALA A 67 5.72 -32.60 -5.12
C ALA A 67 5.12 -32.01 -3.84
N LEU A 68 4.16 -31.09 -3.96
CA LEU A 68 3.44 -30.51 -2.83
C LEU A 68 2.56 -31.54 -2.12
N GLU A 69 1.80 -32.36 -2.86
CA GLU A 69 0.95 -33.44 -2.31
C GLU A 69 1.78 -34.44 -1.50
N LYS A 70 2.99 -34.79 -1.99
CA LYS A 70 3.95 -35.63 -1.27
C LYS A 70 4.47 -34.95 0.00
N THR A 71 4.78 -33.66 -0.07
CA THR A 71 5.29 -32.88 1.08
C THR A 71 4.23 -32.68 2.17
N LEU A 72 2.98 -32.47 1.75
CA LEU A 72 1.84 -32.17 2.63
C LEU A 72 1.04 -33.42 2.99
N ASN A 73 1.42 -34.59 2.47
CA ASN A 73 0.75 -35.86 2.67
C ASN A 73 -0.77 -35.79 2.47
N CYS A 74 -1.22 -35.02 1.46
CA CYS A 74 -2.63 -34.83 1.16
C CYS A 74 -2.84 -34.52 -0.33
N LYS A 75 -4.06 -34.75 -0.84
CA LYS A 75 -4.44 -34.35 -2.21
C LYS A 75 -4.79 -32.87 -2.24
N LEU A 76 -4.34 -32.18 -3.30
CA LEU A 76 -4.57 -30.74 -3.46
C LEU A 76 -5.68 -30.48 -4.48
N PRO A 77 -6.66 -29.60 -4.16
CA PRO A 77 -7.68 -29.19 -5.12
C PRO A 77 -7.08 -28.33 -6.24
N THR A 78 -7.51 -28.53 -7.48
CA THR A 78 -7.00 -27.81 -8.67
C THR A 78 -7.91 -26.64 -9.11
N ASP A 79 -9.10 -26.55 -8.55
CA ASP A 79 -10.14 -25.56 -8.89
C ASP A 79 -10.05 -24.27 -8.07
N ARG A 80 -9.27 -24.26 -6.99
CA ARG A 80 -9.16 -23.16 -6.03
C ARG A 80 -7.81 -23.10 -5.35
N ASP A 81 -7.52 -21.95 -4.74
CA ASP A 81 -6.31 -21.79 -3.91
C ASP A 81 -6.33 -22.77 -2.74
N THR A 82 -5.15 -23.28 -2.36
CA THR A 82 -5.01 -24.13 -1.19
C THR A 82 -4.53 -23.31 0.01
N TYR A 83 -5.08 -23.62 1.19
CA TYR A 83 -4.74 -22.99 2.45
C TYR A 83 -4.25 -24.05 3.43
N ILE A 84 -2.97 -24.02 3.78
CA ILE A 84 -2.35 -24.93 4.73
C ILE A 84 -2.40 -24.27 6.11
N THR A 85 -3.24 -24.79 7.00
CA THR A 85 -3.32 -24.26 8.37
C THR A 85 -2.07 -24.58 9.16
N ILE A 86 -1.48 -23.56 9.78
CA ILE A 86 -0.28 -23.64 10.61
C ILE A 86 -0.59 -23.21 12.05
N THR A 87 0.25 -23.62 13.00
CA THR A 87 0.15 -23.21 14.41
C THR A 87 0.43 -21.71 14.57
N ASP A 88 -0.09 -21.10 15.64
CA ASP A 88 0.20 -19.70 15.97
C ASP A 88 1.70 -19.44 16.14
N ASP A 89 2.44 -20.34 16.80
CA ASP A 89 3.89 -20.21 16.96
C ASP A 89 4.63 -20.16 15.61
N SER A 90 4.25 -21.04 14.69
CA SER A 90 4.81 -21.07 13.33
C SER A 90 4.47 -19.82 12.53
N TYR A 91 3.23 -19.31 12.68
CA TYR A 91 2.82 -18.07 12.04
C TYR A 91 3.63 -16.88 12.58
N SER A 92 3.72 -16.75 13.91
CA SER A 92 4.51 -15.72 14.59
C SER A 92 5.98 -15.76 14.19
N LYS A 93 6.56 -16.95 14.05
CA LYS A 93 7.95 -17.12 13.58
C LYS A 93 8.18 -16.57 12.18
N LEU A 94 7.29 -16.87 11.24
CA LEU A 94 7.38 -16.37 9.86
C LEU A 94 7.11 -14.86 9.77
N GLU A 95 6.16 -14.34 10.56
CA GLU A 95 5.92 -12.89 10.67
C GLU A 95 7.13 -12.16 11.28
N GLN A 96 7.79 -12.75 12.29
CA GLN A 96 9.01 -12.17 12.87
C GLN A 96 10.14 -12.09 11.84
N ILE A 97 10.31 -13.11 11.00
CA ILE A 97 11.29 -13.10 9.91
C ILE A 97 10.98 -11.98 8.91
N ARG A 98 9.69 -11.81 8.55
CA ARG A 98 9.26 -10.72 7.67
C ARG A 98 9.52 -9.36 8.30
N ALA A 99 9.22 -9.17 9.58
CA ALA A 99 9.46 -7.92 10.31
C ALA A 99 10.96 -7.61 10.44
N ASN A 100 11.79 -8.63 10.74
CA ASN A 100 13.24 -8.47 10.79
C ASN A 100 13.80 -8.10 9.42
N PHE A 101 13.32 -8.73 8.35
CA PHE A 101 13.69 -8.37 6.98
C PHE A 101 13.32 -6.92 6.65
N SER A 102 12.14 -6.44 7.04
CA SER A 102 11.77 -5.04 6.85
C SER A 102 12.76 -4.08 7.52
N LYS A 103 13.21 -4.39 8.74
CA LYS A 103 14.24 -3.61 9.42
C LYS A 103 15.61 -3.70 8.73
N GLU A 104 16.03 -4.90 8.32
CA GLU A 104 17.26 -5.11 7.55
C GLU A 104 17.23 -4.29 6.24
N VAL A 105 16.06 -4.13 5.60
CA VAL A 105 15.89 -3.30 4.40
C VAL A 105 16.01 -1.81 4.73
N GLU A 106 15.44 -1.34 5.84
CA GLU A 106 15.60 0.05 6.28
C GLU A 106 17.07 0.39 6.54
N ASP A 107 17.78 -0.48 7.26
CA ASP A 107 19.22 -0.32 7.55
C ASP A 107 20.04 -0.35 6.25
N PHE A 108 19.74 -1.29 5.34
CA PHE A 108 20.40 -1.39 4.04
C PHE A 108 20.17 -0.14 3.19
N ASN A 109 18.93 0.39 3.15
CA ASN A 109 18.59 1.57 2.38
C ASN A 109 19.27 2.83 2.94
N ALA A 110 19.32 3.00 4.26
CA ALA A 110 20.00 4.13 4.89
C ALA A 110 21.50 4.13 4.58
N ASP A 111 22.16 2.96 4.67
CA ASP A 111 23.56 2.80 4.28
C ASP A 111 23.77 3.03 2.78
N PHE A 112 22.87 2.50 1.94
CA PHE A 112 22.90 2.71 0.50
C PHE A 112 22.81 4.20 0.13
N GLU A 113 21.88 4.94 0.73
CA GLU A 113 21.73 6.39 0.51
C GLU A 113 22.96 7.16 0.97
N ALA A 114 23.50 6.83 2.16
CA ALA A 114 24.71 7.44 2.69
C ALA A 114 25.92 7.20 1.77
N ARG A 115 26.08 6.01 1.21
CA ARG A 115 27.13 5.70 0.22
C ARG A 115 26.88 6.41 -1.10
N ALA A 116 25.66 6.35 -1.63
CA ALA A 116 25.29 7.00 -2.88
C ALA A 116 25.48 8.53 -2.82
N SER A 117 25.35 9.15 -1.63
CA SER A 117 25.60 10.59 -1.45
C SER A 117 27.05 11.02 -1.72
N LYS A 118 28.01 10.09 -1.61
CA LYS A 118 29.46 10.36 -1.79
C LYS A 118 29.98 10.00 -3.17
N MET A 119 29.12 9.44 -4.02
CA MET A 119 29.47 9.00 -5.37
C MET A 119 29.05 10.05 -6.40
N ASN A 120 29.73 10.06 -7.53
CA ASN A 120 29.34 10.90 -8.65
C ASN A 120 27.95 10.48 -9.14
N LYS A 121 27.07 11.48 -9.27
CA LYS A 121 25.69 11.30 -9.72
C LYS A 121 25.52 11.89 -11.10
N PHE A 122 24.60 11.32 -11.86
CA PHE A 122 24.11 11.89 -13.10
C PHE A 122 22.59 11.83 -13.13
N TYR A 123 22.01 12.72 -13.93
CA TYR A 123 20.58 12.98 -13.92
C TYR A 123 19.99 12.62 -15.28
N VAL A 124 18.86 11.91 -15.25
CA VAL A 124 18.14 11.48 -16.45
C VAL A 124 16.72 12.02 -16.36
N MET A 125 16.27 12.70 -17.41
CA MET A 125 14.84 12.94 -17.60
C MET A 125 14.22 11.72 -18.26
N TYR A 126 13.08 11.29 -17.70
CA TYR A 126 12.33 10.15 -18.17
C TYR A 126 10.94 10.59 -18.63
N LYS A 127 10.53 10.19 -19.83
CA LYS A 127 9.21 10.48 -20.40
C LYS A 127 8.65 9.27 -21.13
N PHE A 128 7.45 8.83 -20.76
CA PHE A 128 6.72 7.81 -21.51
C PHE A 128 5.20 7.87 -21.27
N LEU A 129 4.45 7.24 -22.16
CA LEU A 129 3.01 7.02 -22.00
C LEU A 129 2.78 5.60 -21.44
N ASP A 130 2.20 5.53 -20.24
CA ASP A 130 1.80 4.27 -19.62
C ASP A 130 0.33 3.97 -19.98
N TYR A 131 0.13 2.91 -20.75
CA TYR A 131 -1.18 2.45 -21.19
C TYR A 131 -1.69 1.40 -20.21
N THR A 132 -2.65 1.79 -19.37
CA THR A 132 -3.39 0.86 -18.51
C THR A 132 -4.76 0.54 -19.13
N ASP A 133 -5.41 -0.54 -18.67
CA ASP A 133 -6.71 -0.98 -19.19
C ASP A 133 -7.82 0.11 -19.16
N TYR A 134 -7.66 1.15 -18.33
CA TYR A 134 -8.65 2.20 -18.11
C TYR A 134 -8.13 3.63 -18.27
N ALA A 135 -6.83 3.84 -18.48
CA ALA A 135 -6.24 5.19 -18.57
C ALA A 135 -4.90 5.21 -19.32
N ILE A 136 -4.61 6.35 -19.96
CA ILE A 136 -3.29 6.69 -20.48
C ILE A 136 -2.65 7.67 -19.51
N ASN A 137 -1.58 7.25 -18.85
CA ASN A 137 -0.84 8.10 -17.92
C ASN A 137 0.40 8.66 -18.61
N ASP A 138 0.51 9.99 -18.66
CA ASP A 138 1.67 10.68 -19.19
C ASP A 138 2.72 10.86 -18.09
N ILE A 139 3.69 9.95 -18.06
CA ILE A 139 4.67 9.85 -16.98
C ILE A 139 5.90 10.68 -17.31
N ARG A 140 6.23 11.59 -16.38
CA ARG A 140 7.43 12.44 -16.39
C ARG A 140 8.15 12.30 -15.06
N GLU A 141 9.45 12.01 -15.12
CA GLU A 141 10.27 11.82 -13.94
C GLU A 141 11.67 12.39 -14.13
N ILE A 142 12.29 12.79 -13.02
CA ILE A 142 13.74 12.95 -12.92
C ILE A 142 14.29 11.77 -12.15
N ARG A 143 15.21 11.03 -12.76
CA ARG A 143 15.88 9.88 -12.16
C ARG A 143 17.33 10.24 -11.87
N VAL A 144 17.71 10.12 -10.61
CA VAL A 144 19.09 10.32 -10.16
C VAL A 144 19.78 8.97 -10.14
N TYR A 145 20.84 8.85 -10.92
CA TYR A 145 21.65 7.66 -10.99
C TYR A 145 23.05 7.93 -10.43
N ARG A 146 23.72 6.84 -10.04
CA ARG A 146 25.17 6.80 -9.85
C ARG A 146 25.77 5.68 -10.67
N GLU A 147 27.08 5.73 -10.87
CA GLU A 147 27.85 4.60 -11.39
C GLU A 147 27.74 3.39 -10.45
N ALA A 148 27.65 2.20 -11.03
CA ALA A 148 27.67 0.96 -10.28
C ALA A 148 29.07 0.63 -9.75
N MET A 149 29.13 0.02 -8.58
CA MET A 149 30.37 -0.54 -8.05
C MET A 149 30.65 -1.90 -8.70
N SER A 150 31.90 -2.36 -8.62
CA SER A 150 32.35 -3.61 -9.25
C SER A 150 31.60 -4.87 -8.77
N ASP A 151 31.01 -4.83 -7.58
CA ASP A 151 30.21 -5.91 -6.98
C ASP A 151 28.71 -5.84 -7.33
N GLU A 152 28.29 -4.78 -8.02
CA GLU A 152 26.92 -4.56 -8.47
C GLU A 152 26.81 -4.95 -9.94
N ASN A 153 26.13 -6.06 -10.22
CA ASN A 153 25.97 -6.60 -11.58
C ASN A 153 24.94 -5.81 -12.42
N ILE A 154 25.09 -4.48 -12.47
CA ILE A 154 24.24 -3.51 -13.17
C ILE A 154 25.10 -2.34 -13.68
N ASP A 155 24.70 -1.69 -14.78
CA ASP A 155 25.51 -0.60 -15.37
C ASP A 155 25.38 0.74 -14.61
N LYS A 156 24.19 1.01 -14.08
CA LYS A 156 23.85 2.22 -13.32
C LYS A 156 22.90 1.90 -12.19
N VAL A 157 23.01 2.64 -11.09
CA VAL A 157 22.17 2.42 -9.91
C VAL A 157 21.26 3.61 -9.68
N LEU A 158 19.95 3.35 -9.72
CA LEU A 158 18.94 4.36 -9.41
C LEU A 158 19.00 4.69 -7.92
N VAL A 159 19.27 5.95 -7.61
CA VAL A 159 19.33 6.47 -6.25
C VAL A 159 17.96 7.00 -5.83
N LYS A 160 17.32 7.80 -6.68
CA LYS A 160 16.04 8.43 -6.37
C LYS A 160 15.28 8.77 -7.64
N THR A 161 13.96 8.66 -7.58
CA THR A 161 13.05 9.12 -8.63
C THR A 161 12.20 10.26 -8.09
N TYR A 162 12.23 11.39 -8.78
CA TYR A 162 11.35 12.52 -8.54
C TYR A 162 10.25 12.50 -9.60
N LYS A 163 9.02 12.27 -9.16
CA LYS A 163 7.88 12.15 -10.07
C LYS A 163 7.25 13.52 -10.26
N LEU A 164 7.06 13.91 -11.50
CA LEU A 164 6.36 15.13 -11.88
C LEU A 164 4.91 14.78 -12.20
N TYR A 165 4.21 14.31 -11.15
CA TYR A 165 2.82 13.89 -11.28
C TYR A 165 1.96 15.05 -11.79
N ASN A 166 1.13 14.76 -12.79
CA ASN A 166 0.08 15.65 -13.29
C ASN A 166 0.52 17.11 -13.32
N LEU A 167 1.55 17.43 -14.12
CA LEU A 167 1.80 18.82 -14.53
C LEU A 167 0.53 19.33 -15.22
N SER A 168 -0.50 19.78 -14.51
CA SER A 168 -1.75 20.27 -15.11
C SER A 168 -1.53 21.60 -15.80
N ASP A 169 -0.44 22.27 -15.44
CA ASP A 169 0.05 23.49 -16.07
C ASP A 169 0.68 23.18 -17.44
N GLU A 170 0.05 23.69 -18.49
CA GLU A 170 0.47 23.53 -19.87
C GLU A 170 1.85 24.16 -20.14
N ASN A 171 2.20 25.25 -19.45
CA ASN A 171 3.49 25.90 -19.61
C ASN A 171 4.61 25.03 -19.04
N LEU A 172 4.42 24.43 -17.86
CA LEU A 172 5.38 23.49 -17.29
C LEU A 172 5.53 22.25 -18.15
N ARG A 173 4.45 21.74 -18.78
CA ARG A 173 4.55 20.62 -19.73
C ARG A 173 5.41 20.97 -20.94
N LYS A 174 5.16 22.12 -21.56
CA LYS A 174 5.93 22.59 -22.73
C LYS A 174 7.39 22.81 -22.37
N GLU A 175 7.64 23.40 -21.21
CA GLU A 175 8.99 23.64 -20.73
C GLU A 175 9.73 22.32 -20.45
N PHE A 176 9.06 21.33 -19.83
CA PHE A 176 9.64 19.99 -19.65
C PHE A 176 9.96 19.33 -20.98
N ASP A 177 9.02 19.38 -21.93
CA ASP A 177 9.19 18.78 -23.25
C ASP A 177 10.33 19.46 -24.03
N ASN A 178 10.50 20.78 -23.89
CA ASN A 178 11.64 21.50 -24.48
C ASN A 178 12.98 21.09 -23.85
N ASP A 179 13.04 21.01 -22.52
CA ASP A 179 14.25 20.56 -21.82
C ASP A 179 14.59 19.09 -22.18
N PHE A 180 13.57 18.23 -22.34
CA PHE A 180 13.74 16.83 -22.76
C PHE A 180 14.25 16.72 -24.20
N ASN A 181 13.61 17.42 -25.14
CA ASN A 181 13.93 17.33 -26.56
C ASN A 181 15.27 18.00 -26.93
N SER A 182 15.79 18.89 -26.08
CA SER A 182 17.07 19.57 -26.30
C SER A 182 18.27 18.84 -25.69
N ALA A 183 18.02 17.79 -24.90
CA ALA A 183 19.05 17.01 -24.22
C ALA A 183 19.59 15.86 -25.08
N GLU A 184 20.73 15.29 -24.67
CA GLU A 184 21.33 14.14 -25.34
C GLU A 184 20.49 12.88 -25.07
N SER A 185 19.93 12.31 -26.12
CA SER A 185 19.08 11.11 -26.03
C SER A 185 19.89 9.86 -25.74
N LEU A 186 19.50 9.15 -24.69
CA LEU A 186 19.95 7.77 -24.44
C LEU A 186 19.07 6.78 -25.20
N ASN A 187 17.77 7.04 -25.25
CA ASN A 187 16.77 6.31 -26.03
C ASN A 187 15.51 7.18 -26.18
N GLU A 188 14.42 6.60 -26.72
CA GLU A 188 13.15 7.31 -26.96
C GLU A 188 12.47 7.85 -25.68
N THR A 189 12.83 7.31 -24.52
CA THR A 189 12.19 7.62 -23.22
C THR A 189 13.13 8.26 -22.20
N GLU A 190 14.45 8.23 -22.45
CA GLU A 190 15.48 8.69 -21.51
C GLU A 190 16.44 9.67 -22.19
N VAL A 191 16.73 10.78 -21.51
CA VAL A 191 17.76 11.74 -21.92
C VAL A 191 18.66 12.11 -20.74
N ILE A 192 19.98 12.23 -20.95
CA ILE A 192 20.90 12.74 -19.92
C ILE A 192 20.77 14.26 -19.88
N ILE A 193 20.62 14.80 -18.67
CA ILE A 193 20.49 16.23 -18.45
C ILE A 193 21.57 16.77 -17.52
N SER A 194 21.85 18.07 -17.67
CA SER A 194 22.72 18.79 -16.75
C SER A 194 22.11 18.88 -15.35
N GLU A 195 22.98 19.01 -14.34
CA GLU A 195 22.58 19.22 -12.95
C GLU A 195 21.63 20.42 -12.79
N LYS A 196 21.88 21.52 -13.50
CA LYS A 196 21.03 22.71 -13.48
C LYS A 196 19.58 22.43 -13.93
N VAL A 197 19.42 21.63 -14.98
CA VAL A 197 18.09 21.23 -15.47
C VAL A 197 17.44 20.27 -14.47
N ALA A 198 18.23 19.39 -13.84
CA ALA A 198 17.73 18.45 -12.86
C ALA A 198 17.22 19.17 -11.60
N GLU A 199 18.01 20.09 -11.04
CA GLU A 199 17.64 20.90 -9.87
C GLU A 199 16.33 21.66 -10.08
N LYS A 200 16.14 22.27 -11.26
CA LYS A 200 14.89 22.93 -11.62
C LYS A 200 13.68 21.99 -11.47
N TRP A 201 13.74 20.81 -12.08
CA TRP A 201 12.62 19.88 -12.08
C TRP A 201 12.45 19.14 -10.76
N ILE A 202 13.53 18.90 -10.03
CA ILE A 202 13.48 18.40 -8.64
C ILE A 202 12.72 19.39 -7.76
N ASN A 203 13.04 20.68 -7.83
CA ASN A 203 12.34 21.72 -7.07
C ASN A 203 10.85 21.77 -7.43
N VAL A 204 10.49 21.63 -8.70
CA VAL A 204 9.08 21.56 -9.13
C VAL A 204 8.38 20.34 -8.52
N SER A 205 9.04 19.17 -8.53
CA SER A 205 8.51 17.93 -7.95
C SER A 205 8.29 18.06 -6.44
N GLU A 206 9.28 18.56 -5.70
CA GLU A 206 9.21 18.71 -4.24
C GLU A 206 8.18 19.76 -3.81
N ASN A 207 8.06 20.88 -4.53
CA ASN A 207 7.03 21.88 -4.28
C ASN A 207 5.62 21.30 -4.46
N LYS A 208 5.41 20.50 -5.51
CA LYS A 208 4.13 19.82 -5.73
C LYS A 208 3.81 18.79 -4.65
N GLU A 209 4.80 18.02 -4.21
CA GLU A 209 4.62 17.08 -3.11
C GLU A 209 4.22 17.80 -1.81
N ASN A 210 4.84 18.96 -1.53
CA ASN A 210 4.48 19.79 -0.38
C ASN A 210 3.07 20.38 -0.49
N GLU A 211 2.66 20.88 -1.67
CA GLU A 211 1.30 21.35 -1.91
C GLU A 211 0.26 20.25 -1.63
N ILE A 212 0.51 19.02 -2.10
CA ILE A 212 -0.38 17.87 -1.87
C ILE A 212 -0.45 17.55 -0.37
N LYS A 213 0.69 17.48 0.33
CA LYS A 213 0.72 17.23 1.78
C LYS A 213 -0.09 18.28 2.55
N VAL A 214 0.09 19.56 2.23
CA VAL A 214 -0.65 20.66 2.87
C VAL A 214 -2.14 20.56 2.58
N ALA A 215 -2.54 20.24 1.35
CA ALA A 215 -3.94 20.06 0.98
C ALA A 215 -4.58 18.86 1.72
N GLU A 216 -3.86 17.74 1.84
CA GLU A 216 -4.31 16.57 2.59
C GLU A 216 -4.43 16.85 4.10
N GLU A 217 -3.45 17.54 4.69
CA GLU A 217 -3.50 17.98 6.09
C GLU A 217 -4.64 18.97 6.34
N SER A 218 -4.86 19.91 5.42
CA SER A 218 -5.99 20.84 5.49
C SER A 218 -7.32 20.11 5.42
N LYS A 219 -7.45 19.11 4.54
CA LYS A 219 -8.64 18.26 4.44
C LYS A 219 -8.88 17.47 5.71
N LYS A 220 -7.85 16.85 6.29
CA LYS A 220 -7.93 16.15 7.58
C LYS A 220 -8.37 17.10 8.70
N THR A 221 -7.83 18.31 8.73
CA THR A 221 -8.15 19.32 9.73
C THR A 221 -9.60 19.80 9.61
N ALA A 222 -10.08 20.04 8.38
CA ALA A 222 -11.48 20.39 8.14
C ALA A 222 -12.43 19.26 8.57
N GLN A 223 -12.10 18.00 8.25
CA GLN A 223 -12.88 16.84 8.68
C GLN A 223 -12.93 16.72 10.22
N MET A 224 -11.82 16.97 10.92
CA MET A 224 -11.80 16.98 12.38
C MET A 224 -12.70 18.07 12.98
N LEU A 225 -12.68 19.28 12.42
CA LEU A 225 -13.52 20.39 12.88
C LEU A 225 -15.01 20.09 12.69
N ASP A 226 -15.39 19.47 11.58
CA ASP A 226 -16.79 19.11 11.34
C ASP A 226 -17.26 17.98 12.29
N LEU A 227 -16.40 16.99 12.57
CA LEU A 227 -16.67 15.98 13.60
C LEU A 227 -16.85 16.58 15.00
N GLN A 228 -16.05 17.59 15.36
CA GLN A 228 -16.19 18.30 16.64
C GLN A 228 -17.54 19.02 16.75
N LYS A 229 -17.96 19.74 15.70
CA LYS A 229 -19.28 20.40 15.68
C LYS A 229 -20.43 19.41 15.86
N ILE A 230 -20.34 18.24 15.22
CA ILE A 230 -21.34 17.18 15.35
C ILE A 230 -21.44 16.69 16.80
N GLU A 231 -20.30 16.47 17.46
CA GLU A 231 -20.29 16.01 18.85
C GLU A 231 -20.79 17.10 19.82
N GLU A 232 -20.45 18.37 19.58
CA GLU A 232 -20.96 19.51 20.33
C GLU A 232 -22.49 19.65 20.18
N GLU A 233 -23.03 19.56 18.96
CA GLU A 233 -24.47 19.60 18.72
C GLU A 233 -25.20 18.44 19.38
N LYS A 234 -24.60 17.24 19.33
CA LYS A 234 -25.14 16.04 19.97
C LYS A 234 -25.21 16.25 21.48
N GLU A 235 -24.13 16.64 22.14
CA GLU A 235 -24.15 16.84 23.60
C GLU A 235 -25.08 17.97 24.03
N ALA A 236 -25.22 19.04 23.22
CA ALA A 236 -26.18 20.12 23.49
C ALA A 236 -27.64 19.66 23.42
N LYS A 237 -28.01 18.82 22.45
CA LYS A 237 -29.40 18.36 22.22
C LYS A 237 -29.78 17.09 22.99
N LYS A 238 -28.78 16.32 23.43
CA LYS A 238 -28.93 14.98 24.03
C LYS A 238 -29.90 14.93 25.22
N ARG A 239 -29.76 15.85 26.18
CA ARG A 239 -30.59 15.83 27.41
C ARG A 239 -32.08 16.01 27.09
N ASP A 240 -32.40 16.97 26.23
CA ASP A 240 -33.78 17.25 25.85
C ASP A 240 -34.38 16.17 24.96
N ALA A 241 -33.59 15.63 24.03
CA ALA A 241 -34.01 14.53 23.17
C ALA A 241 -34.29 13.25 23.98
N LEU A 242 -33.44 12.90 24.96
CA LEU A 242 -33.66 11.76 25.86
C LEU A 242 -34.93 11.93 26.69
N ARG A 243 -35.13 13.12 27.27
CA ARG A 243 -36.37 13.43 28.00
C ARG A 243 -37.61 13.24 27.12
N LYS A 244 -37.60 13.81 25.91
CA LYS A 244 -38.72 13.66 24.96
C LYS A 244 -38.97 12.20 24.58
N ALA A 245 -37.91 11.42 24.31
CA ALA A 245 -38.05 10.01 23.97
C ALA A 245 -38.68 9.18 25.10
N ILE A 246 -38.36 9.49 26.35
CA ILE A 246 -39.00 8.87 27.54
C ILE A 246 -40.48 9.28 27.64
N GLU A 247 -40.77 10.58 27.45
CA GLU A 247 -42.14 11.12 27.55
C GLU A 247 -43.07 10.59 26.46
N THR A 248 -42.59 10.44 25.22
CA THR A 248 -43.40 10.00 24.09
C THR A 248 -43.39 8.49 23.86
N GLY A 249 -42.39 7.77 24.39
CA GLY A 249 -42.18 6.36 24.09
C GLY A 249 -41.65 6.09 22.67
N GLU A 250 -41.26 7.13 21.94
CA GLU A 250 -40.77 7.04 20.56
C GLU A 250 -39.29 7.45 20.44
N LYS A 251 -38.59 6.95 19.42
CA LYS A 251 -37.21 7.40 19.14
C LYS A 251 -37.21 8.85 18.66
N VAL A 252 -36.29 9.67 19.18
CA VAL A 252 -36.17 11.11 18.84
C VAL A 252 -34.81 11.37 18.22
N VAL A 253 -34.76 12.09 17.10
CA VAL A 253 -33.49 12.47 16.45
C VAL A 253 -32.74 13.49 17.32
N ILE A 254 -31.48 13.19 17.64
CA ILE A 254 -30.55 14.10 18.31
C ILE A 254 -29.84 14.97 17.28
N VAL A 255 -29.19 14.36 16.27
CA VAL A 255 -28.54 15.04 15.15
C VAL A 255 -28.67 14.18 13.90
N SER A 256 -28.78 14.83 12.73
CA SER A 256 -28.78 14.19 11.41
C SER A 256 -27.89 14.97 10.46
N TYR A 257 -27.01 14.29 9.72
CA TYR A 257 -26.17 14.94 8.71
C TYR A 257 -25.83 13.98 7.56
N PHE A 258 -25.64 14.56 6.38
CA PHE A 258 -25.27 13.83 5.18
C PHE A 258 -23.75 13.57 5.17
N VAL A 259 -23.35 12.33 4.93
CA VAL A 259 -21.94 11.88 4.85
C VAL A 259 -21.70 11.06 3.61
N GLN A 260 -20.45 11.05 3.13
CA GLN A 260 -20.04 10.27 1.97
C GLN A 260 -18.64 9.68 2.13
N GLY A 261 -18.41 8.54 1.48
CA GLY A 261 -17.15 7.80 1.42
C GLY A 261 -16.46 7.67 2.78
N ASN A 262 -15.33 8.39 2.91
CA ASN A 262 -14.49 8.31 4.10
C ASN A 262 -15.07 8.95 5.36
N ASP A 263 -16.15 9.71 5.24
CA ASP A 263 -16.80 10.38 6.38
C ASP A 263 -17.85 9.47 7.05
N ILE A 264 -18.22 8.33 6.43
CA ILE A 264 -19.13 7.33 7.01
C ILE A 264 -18.37 6.53 8.08
N PRO A 265 -18.92 6.35 9.30
CA PRO A 265 -18.28 5.52 10.32
C PRO A 265 -18.02 4.10 9.82
N LYS A 266 -16.83 3.55 10.10
CA LYS A 266 -16.37 2.25 9.57
C LYS A 266 -17.36 1.11 9.77
N LYS A 267 -18.14 1.12 10.87
CA LYS A 267 -19.16 0.09 11.15
C LYS A 267 -20.36 0.12 10.20
N PHE A 268 -20.58 1.23 9.49
CA PHE A 268 -21.66 1.41 8.52
C PHE A 268 -21.18 1.40 7.07
N ARG A 269 -19.86 1.54 6.83
CA ARG A 269 -19.28 1.62 5.49
C ARG A 269 -19.21 0.26 4.81
N LYS A 270 -19.73 0.15 3.58
CA LYS A 270 -19.61 -1.05 2.73
C LYS A 270 -18.70 -0.81 1.52
N SER A 271 -18.69 0.41 0.98
CA SER A 271 -17.86 0.86 -0.13
C SER A 271 -17.32 2.27 0.13
N ASP A 272 -16.20 2.62 -0.50
CA ASP A 272 -15.66 3.99 -0.46
C ASP A 272 -16.49 4.99 -1.29
N SER A 273 -17.46 4.49 -2.07
CA SER A 273 -18.42 5.27 -2.84
C SER A 273 -19.78 5.48 -2.13
N ASP A 274 -19.95 4.96 -0.91
CA ASP A 274 -21.23 5.06 -0.21
C ASP A 274 -21.53 6.52 0.17
N MET A 275 -22.81 6.90 0.14
CA MET A 275 -23.27 8.20 0.62
C MET A 275 -24.65 8.04 1.26
N GLY A 276 -24.98 8.91 2.20
CA GLY A 276 -26.23 8.78 2.93
C GLY A 276 -26.30 9.67 4.17
N GLU A 277 -27.41 9.53 4.88
CA GLU A 277 -27.67 10.29 6.09
C GLU A 277 -27.26 9.47 7.32
N TYR A 278 -26.36 10.03 8.12
CA TYR A 278 -26.01 9.48 9.41
C TYR A 278 -26.83 10.17 10.48
N VAL A 279 -27.57 9.37 11.25
CA VAL A 279 -28.56 9.85 12.21
C VAL A 279 -28.28 9.28 13.59
N ILE A 280 -28.28 10.13 14.59
CA ILE A 280 -28.16 9.76 16.00
C ILE A 280 -29.52 9.95 16.67
N TYR A 281 -30.03 8.93 17.33
CA TYR A 281 -31.31 8.92 18.02
C TYR A 281 -31.13 8.80 19.54
N ALA A 282 -32.01 9.47 20.27
CA ALA A 282 -32.35 9.17 21.65
C ALA A 282 -33.45 8.12 21.67
N MET A 283 -33.26 7.07 22.47
CA MET A 283 -34.21 5.97 22.61
C MET A 283 -35.00 6.11 23.92
N PRO A 284 -36.25 5.60 23.99
CA PRO A 284 -37.07 5.64 25.20
C PRO A 284 -36.47 4.90 26.41
N ASP A 285 -35.59 3.93 26.16
CA ASP A 285 -34.85 3.16 27.18
C ASP A 285 -33.62 3.91 27.74
N CYS A 286 -33.55 5.23 27.51
CA CYS A 286 -32.45 6.12 27.88
C CYS A 286 -31.12 5.83 27.16
N THR A 287 -31.13 5.06 26.07
CA THR A 287 -29.92 4.81 25.27
C THR A 287 -29.79 5.76 24.07
N ILE A 288 -28.60 5.81 23.49
CA ILE A 288 -28.32 6.51 22.23
C ILE A 288 -28.04 5.46 21.16
N LYS A 289 -28.68 5.60 20.01
CA LYS A 289 -28.51 4.70 18.86
C LYS A 289 -28.08 5.49 17.63
N GLU A 290 -27.15 4.92 16.88
CA GLU A 290 -26.68 5.50 15.61
C GLU A 290 -27.18 4.63 14.45
N GLU A 291 -27.67 5.27 13.39
CA GLU A 291 -28.12 4.61 12.17
C GLU A 291 -27.55 5.32 10.94
N PHE A 292 -27.35 4.58 9.85
CA PHE A 292 -26.91 5.14 8.58
C PHE A 292 -27.91 4.75 7.48
N ILE A 293 -28.53 5.76 6.87
CA ILE A 293 -29.55 5.62 5.83
C ILE A 293 -28.87 5.90 4.49
N HIS A 294 -28.71 4.88 3.66
CA HIS A 294 -28.04 5.04 2.36
C HIS A 294 -28.91 5.90 1.44
N ALA A 295 -28.29 6.89 0.78
CA ALA A 295 -28.90 7.63 -0.31
C ALA A 295 -28.65 6.84 -1.60
N TYR A 296 -29.68 6.17 -2.10
CA TYR A 296 -29.67 5.51 -3.40
C TYR A 296 -30.04 6.49 -4.52
#